data_AF-A0A3D1U9W3-F1
#
_entry.id   AF-A0A3D1U9W3-F1
#
_cell.length_a   1.000
_cell.length_b   1.000
_cell.length_c   1.000
_cell.angle_alpha   90.00
_cell.angle_beta   90.00
_cell.angle_gamma   90.00
#
_symmetry.space_group_name_H-M   'P 1'
#
loop_
_entity.id
_entity.type
_entity.pdbx_description
1 polymer ?
#
loop_
_entity_poly.entity_id
_entity_poly.type
_entity_poly.pdbx_seq_one_letter_code
_entity_poly.pdbx_strand_id
1 'polypeptide(L)'
;MPNNTFSDFSQLPKALFKNMPEKAESKPAPPKSGKDGADALAYFARSATGKKPDGTTPPDAAHEPPERGNDALKAANAALETEREKLRRDLAAQTAALAAAQKEIARLQGMCGQLKGELKKSMSATAETPSAEKDKTAGFVRTECERTMKGLLANPKGLDETFPGETREMVVSALSAACESARQSGRERRAAVLSTVLAANPATGELARRREKLKQIMKDGGYCTDPRELEALGVKLVSGRNHWKLQCGGVRVPIAKTPSDFRASLNIATDLANRFF
;
A
#
# COMPACT_ATOMS: atom_id res chain seq x y z
N MET A 1 -1.77 -14.43 21.49
CA MET A 1 -1.68 -15.50 20.48
C MET A 1 -0.34 -16.19 20.70
N PRO A 2 -0.28 -17.48 21.05
CA PRO A 2 0.98 -18.15 21.34
C PRO A 2 1.77 -18.38 20.04
N ASN A 3 3.07 -18.07 20.08
CA ASN A 3 4.02 -18.36 19.00
C ASN A 3 4.36 -19.85 19.04
N ASN A 4 3.82 -20.64 18.11
CA ASN A 4 4.28 -22.02 17.90
C ASN A 4 5.58 -22.02 17.12
N THR A 5 6.69 -22.23 17.81
CA THR A 5 7.97 -22.63 17.20
C THR A 5 7.92 -24.12 16.88
N PHE A 6 7.88 -24.45 15.59
CA PHE A 6 7.96 -25.83 15.10
C PHE A 6 9.40 -26.33 15.25
N SER A 7 9.62 -27.30 16.15
CA SER A 7 10.91 -27.94 16.40
C SER A 7 11.14 -29.21 15.57
N ASP A 8 10.15 -29.65 14.79
CA ASP A 8 10.18 -30.94 14.10
C ASP A 8 9.64 -30.81 12.66
N PHE A 9 10.49 -31.12 11.67
CA PHE A 9 10.19 -31.02 10.24
C PHE A 9 9.07 -31.97 9.78
N SER A 10 8.73 -32.98 10.59
CA SER A 10 7.62 -33.90 10.32
C SER A 10 6.23 -33.26 10.48
N GLN A 11 6.16 -32.06 11.08
CA GLN A 11 4.90 -31.34 11.33
C GLN A 11 4.52 -30.34 10.23
N LEU A 12 5.34 -30.21 9.19
CA LEU A 12 5.00 -29.39 8.03
C LEU A 12 3.90 -30.09 7.20
N PRO A 13 2.86 -29.36 6.77
CA PRO A 13 1.81 -29.95 5.95
C PRO A 13 2.39 -30.42 4.61
N LYS A 14 2.10 -31.68 4.24
CA LYS A 14 2.53 -32.31 2.97
C LYS A 14 2.20 -31.51 1.71
N ALA A 15 1.33 -30.52 1.81
CA ALA A 15 0.99 -29.58 0.74
C ALA A 15 2.16 -28.68 0.29
N LEU A 16 3.19 -28.48 1.12
CA LEU A 16 4.37 -27.68 0.77
C LEU A 16 5.30 -28.35 -0.26
N PHE A 17 5.20 -29.66 -0.47
CA PHE A 17 6.08 -30.42 -1.37
C PHE A 17 5.43 -30.77 -2.72
N LYS A 18 4.25 -30.22 -3.03
CA LYS A 18 3.45 -30.66 -4.19
C LYS A 18 3.72 -29.91 -5.50
N ASN A 19 4.69 -28.98 -5.51
CA ASN A 19 5.06 -28.22 -6.71
C ASN A 19 6.52 -28.49 -7.12
N MET A 20 6.87 -29.76 -7.36
CA MET A 20 8.08 -30.11 -8.10
C MET A 20 7.68 -30.58 -9.50
N PRO A 21 8.31 -30.07 -10.59
CA PRO A 21 8.02 -30.54 -11.94
C PRO A 21 8.42 -32.02 -12.08
N GLU A 22 7.44 -32.87 -12.39
CA GLU A 22 7.65 -34.26 -12.83
C GLU A 22 8.36 -34.28 -14.19
N LYS A 23 9.69 -34.16 -14.16
CA LYS A 23 10.64 -34.69 -15.16
C LYS A 23 12.05 -34.51 -14.61
N ALA A 24 12.37 -35.27 -13.59
CA ALA A 24 13.75 -35.57 -13.23
C ALA A 24 14.08 -36.92 -13.86
N GLU A 25 14.90 -36.90 -14.93
CA GLU A 25 15.53 -38.10 -15.45
C GLU A 25 16.24 -38.83 -14.30
N SER A 26 15.87 -40.09 -14.09
CA SER A 26 16.46 -40.95 -13.07
C SER A 26 17.92 -41.24 -13.41
N LYS A 27 18.83 -40.41 -12.90
CA LYS A 27 20.24 -40.83 -12.77
C LYS A 27 20.32 -41.95 -11.74
N PRO A 28 21.03 -43.05 -12.01
CA PRO A 28 21.19 -44.14 -11.06
C PRO A 28 21.88 -43.63 -9.80
N ALA A 29 21.35 -44.01 -8.64
CA ALA A 29 21.91 -43.68 -7.34
C ALA A 29 23.34 -44.23 -7.21
N PRO A 30 24.29 -43.48 -6.62
CA PRO A 30 25.62 -43.99 -6.36
C PRO A 30 25.55 -45.14 -5.34
N PRO A 31 26.37 -46.19 -5.50
CA PRO A 31 26.50 -47.21 -4.47
C PRO A 31 27.03 -46.55 -3.18
N LYS A 32 26.49 -47.00 -2.04
CA LYS A 32 26.90 -46.55 -0.70
C LYS A 32 28.42 -46.69 -0.57
N SER A 33 29.13 -45.57 -0.59
CA SER A 33 30.56 -45.57 -0.29
C SER A 33 30.75 -45.85 1.19
N GLY A 34 31.48 -46.92 1.46
CA GLY A 34 32.10 -47.15 2.76
C GLY A 34 33.04 -46.00 3.08
N LYS A 35 33.35 -45.89 4.38
CA LYS A 35 34.41 -45.03 4.93
C LYS A 35 35.64 -45.14 4.05
N ASP A 36 35.96 -44.08 3.31
CA ASP A 36 37.29 -43.56 3.02
C ASP A 36 37.19 -42.51 1.91
N GLY A 37 37.48 -41.25 2.24
CA GLY A 37 37.29 -40.06 1.41
C GLY A 37 38.26 -39.93 0.23
N ALA A 38 38.84 -41.02 -0.27
CA ALA A 38 39.79 -41.01 -1.39
C ALA A 38 39.12 -41.21 -2.76
N ASP A 39 37.90 -41.77 -2.81
CA ASP A 39 37.25 -42.18 -4.07
C ASP A 39 36.48 -41.05 -4.79
N ALA A 40 36.16 -39.95 -4.10
CA ALA A 40 35.42 -38.83 -4.69
C ALA A 40 36.26 -38.03 -5.70
N LEU A 41 37.59 -38.05 -5.60
CA LEU A 41 38.51 -37.36 -6.53
C LEU A 41 38.72 -38.13 -7.84
N ALA A 42 38.52 -39.46 -7.84
CA ALA A 42 38.65 -40.27 -9.05
C ALA A 42 37.50 -40.08 -10.05
N TYR A 43 36.32 -39.67 -9.58
CA TYR A 43 35.14 -39.46 -10.43
C TYR A 43 35.25 -38.21 -11.32
N PHE A 44 35.90 -37.15 -10.83
CA PHE A 44 36.15 -35.94 -11.63
C PHE A 44 37.38 -36.05 -12.55
N ALA A 45 38.29 -36.99 -12.29
CA ALA A 45 39.47 -37.20 -13.13
C ALA A 45 39.19 -37.99 -14.43
N ARG A 46 38.00 -38.60 -14.58
CA ARG A 46 37.67 -39.49 -15.73
C ARG A 46 36.90 -38.84 -16.88
N SER A 47 36.53 -37.56 -16.83
CA SER A 47 35.77 -36.90 -17.91
C SER A 47 36.63 -36.16 -18.94
N ALA A 48 37.95 -36.40 -19.00
CA ALA A 48 38.87 -35.69 -19.91
C ALA A 48 39.68 -36.60 -20.86
N THR A 49 39.16 -37.77 -21.24
CA THR A 49 39.79 -38.59 -22.28
C THR A 49 38.77 -39.12 -23.27
N GLY A 50 38.61 -38.41 -24.39
CA GLY A 50 37.76 -38.86 -25.49
C GLY A 50 37.84 -38.02 -26.76
N LYS A 51 39.01 -37.99 -27.42
CA LYS A 51 39.20 -38.21 -28.88
C LYS A 51 40.63 -37.85 -29.28
N LYS A 52 41.41 -38.84 -29.74
CA LYS A 52 42.55 -38.60 -30.65
C LYS A 52 42.00 -38.27 -32.03
N PRO A 53 42.56 -37.29 -32.75
CA PRO A 53 42.78 -37.42 -34.17
C PRO A 53 44.28 -37.55 -34.49
N ASP A 54 44.52 -38.17 -35.62
CA ASP A 54 45.80 -38.55 -36.21
C ASP A 54 46.80 -37.42 -36.33
N GLY A 55 48.06 -37.84 -36.44
CA GLY A 55 49.24 -37.01 -36.52
C GLY A 55 49.18 -35.95 -37.62
N THR A 56 49.63 -34.75 -37.26
CA THR A 56 50.32 -33.87 -38.19
C THR A 56 51.29 -33.01 -37.39
N THR A 57 52.49 -32.90 -37.94
CA THR A 57 53.70 -32.19 -37.53
C THR A 57 53.45 -30.84 -36.86
N PRO A 58 54.22 -30.44 -35.82
CA PRO A 58 54.04 -29.15 -35.17
C PRO A 58 54.60 -28.02 -36.05
N PRO A 59 53.84 -26.97 -36.37
CA PRO A 59 54.42 -25.66 -36.60
C PRO A 59 54.63 -24.98 -35.24
N ASP A 60 55.81 -24.39 -35.07
CA ASP A 60 56.17 -23.43 -34.01
C ASP A 60 54.98 -22.54 -33.63
N ALA A 61 54.28 -22.91 -32.55
CA ALA A 61 53.39 -21.99 -31.86
C ALA A 61 54.28 -21.12 -30.99
N ALA A 62 54.65 -19.97 -31.54
CA ALA A 62 55.27 -18.88 -30.82
C ALA A 62 54.64 -18.76 -29.44
N HIS A 63 55.44 -19.00 -28.39
CA HIS A 63 55.11 -18.62 -27.04
C HIS A 63 54.79 -17.12 -27.07
N GLU A 64 53.50 -16.75 -27.04
CA GLU A 64 53.13 -15.39 -26.72
C GLU A 64 53.69 -15.09 -25.33
N PRO A 65 54.43 -13.98 -25.17
CA PRO A 65 55.15 -13.72 -23.94
C PRO A 65 54.15 -13.54 -22.78
N PRO A 66 54.38 -14.18 -21.62
CA PRO A 66 53.52 -14.07 -20.42
C PRO A 66 53.37 -12.63 -19.90
N GLU A 67 54.16 -11.70 -20.42
CA GLU A 67 54.12 -10.27 -20.13
C GLU A 67 52.80 -9.62 -20.58
N ARG A 68 52.22 -10.02 -21.73
CA ARG A 68 50.94 -9.46 -22.21
C ARG A 68 49.76 -9.77 -21.26
N GLY A 69 49.76 -10.97 -20.67
CA GLY A 69 48.74 -11.36 -19.68
C GLY A 69 48.88 -10.61 -18.36
N ASN A 70 50.12 -10.37 -17.91
CA ASN A 70 50.39 -9.62 -16.69
C ASN A 70 50.02 -8.14 -16.82
N ASP A 71 50.24 -7.52 -17.97
CA ASP A 71 49.89 -6.12 -18.19
C ASP A 71 48.37 -5.91 -18.33
N ALA A 72 47.67 -6.86 -18.95
CA ALA A 72 46.21 -6.87 -18.95
C ALA A 72 45.61 -7.02 -17.54
N LEU A 73 46.21 -7.89 -16.70
CA LEU A 73 45.79 -8.06 -15.30
C LEU A 73 46.09 -6.81 -14.46
N LYS A 74 47.24 -6.14 -14.66
CA LYS A 74 47.56 -4.86 -14.01
C LYS A 74 46.57 -3.76 -14.41
N ALA A 75 46.21 -3.68 -15.70
CA ALA A 75 45.23 -2.72 -16.18
C ALA A 75 43.83 -2.98 -15.60
N ALA A 76 43.41 -4.25 -15.52
CA ALA A 76 42.14 -4.63 -14.90
C ALA A 76 42.10 -4.32 -13.40
N ASN A 77 43.20 -4.58 -12.67
CA ASN A 77 43.31 -4.23 -11.25
C ASN A 77 43.29 -2.71 -11.03
N ALA A 78 43.95 -1.93 -11.89
CA ALA A 78 43.88 -0.47 -11.83
C ALA A 78 42.45 0.03 -12.08
N ALA A 79 41.73 -0.52 -13.06
CA ALA A 79 40.34 -0.17 -13.31
C ALA A 79 39.43 -0.50 -12.11
N LEU A 80 39.60 -1.69 -11.50
CA LEU A 80 38.84 -2.08 -10.31
C LEU A 80 39.11 -1.17 -9.10
N GLU A 81 40.34 -0.72 -8.90
CA GLU A 81 40.64 0.24 -7.82
C GLU A 81 39.96 1.60 -8.07
N THR A 82 39.94 2.09 -9.31
CA THR A 82 39.20 3.33 -9.62
C THR A 82 37.69 3.19 -9.37
N GLU A 83 37.10 2.04 -9.69
CA GLU A 83 35.69 1.75 -9.43
C GLU A 83 35.41 1.64 -7.93
N ARG A 84 36.29 0.98 -7.17
CA ARG A 84 36.21 0.90 -5.70
C ARG A 84 36.27 2.28 -5.06
N GLU A 85 37.16 3.15 -5.53
CA GLU A 85 37.22 4.53 -5.05
C GLU A 85 35.95 5.33 -5.36
N LYS A 86 35.39 5.16 -6.55
CA LYS A 86 34.11 5.79 -6.92
C LYS A 86 32.99 5.32 -5.98
N LEU A 87 32.85 4.02 -5.77
CA LEU A 87 31.86 3.45 -4.87
C LEU A 87 32.06 3.91 -3.42
N ARG A 88 33.31 4.04 -2.94
CA ARG A 88 33.61 4.60 -1.62
C ARG A 88 33.16 6.05 -1.51
N ARG A 89 33.40 6.88 -2.53
CA ARG A 89 32.92 8.27 -2.58
C ARG A 89 31.40 8.35 -2.57
N ASP A 90 30.73 7.50 -3.34
CA ASP A 90 29.27 7.45 -3.41
C ASP A 90 28.65 7.02 -2.06
N LEU A 91 29.23 6.01 -1.40
CA LEU A 91 28.80 5.59 -0.05
C LEU A 91 29.03 6.69 0.99
N ALA A 92 30.17 7.40 0.92
CA ALA A 92 30.43 8.55 1.79
C ALA A 92 29.41 9.68 1.56
N ALA A 93 29.05 9.96 0.30
CA ALA A 93 28.03 10.95 -0.03
C ALA A 93 26.64 10.54 0.49
N GLN A 94 26.25 9.27 0.32
CA GLN A 94 24.96 8.76 0.81
C GLN A 94 24.87 8.79 2.34
N THR A 95 25.93 8.38 3.04
CA THR A 95 25.97 8.41 4.51
C THR A 95 25.91 9.84 5.05
N ALA A 96 26.58 10.79 4.40
CA ALA A 96 26.47 12.21 4.74
C ALA A 96 25.05 12.75 4.49
N ALA A 97 24.40 12.37 3.38
CA ALA A 97 23.03 12.76 3.08
C ALA A 97 22.02 12.19 4.09
N LEU A 98 22.18 10.92 4.51
CA LEU A 98 21.37 10.32 5.55
C LEU A 98 21.54 11.02 6.90
N ALA A 99 22.78 11.36 7.27
CA ALA A 99 23.04 12.11 8.49
C ALA A 99 22.40 13.52 8.46
N ALA A 100 22.42 14.20 7.30
CA ALA A 100 21.74 15.48 7.12
C ALA A 100 20.21 15.35 7.23
N ALA A 101 19.62 14.32 6.60
CA ALA A 101 18.19 14.05 6.70
C ALA A 101 17.75 13.71 8.13
N GLN A 102 18.55 12.94 8.88
CA GLN A 102 18.28 12.63 10.28
C GLN A 102 18.30 13.87 11.17
N LYS A 103 19.25 14.80 10.95
CA LYS A 103 19.27 16.09 11.65
C LYS A 103 18.01 16.91 11.36
N GLU A 104 17.54 16.92 10.12
CA GLU A 104 16.33 17.65 9.74
C GLU A 104 15.07 17.02 10.36
N ILE A 105 14.98 15.69 10.40
CA ILE A 105 13.90 14.99 11.11
C ILE A 105 13.90 15.37 12.60
N ALA A 106 15.05 15.36 13.26
CA ALA A 106 15.16 15.75 14.67
C ALA A 106 14.74 17.22 14.89
N ARG A 107 15.13 18.13 13.98
CA ARG A 107 14.72 19.54 14.00
C ARG A 107 13.20 19.69 13.89
N LEU A 108 12.59 19.02 12.91
CA LEU A 108 11.14 19.06 12.69
C LEU A 108 10.36 18.45 13.86
N GLN A 109 10.86 17.34 14.44
CA GLN A 109 10.27 16.75 15.64
C GLN A 109 10.30 17.71 16.82
N GLY A 110 11.41 18.45 17.01
CA GLY A 110 11.51 19.51 18.01
C GLY A 110 10.46 20.62 17.80
N MET A 111 10.32 21.12 16.56
CA MET A 111 9.29 22.12 16.23
C MET A 111 7.87 21.61 16.46
N CYS A 112 7.57 20.37 16.06
CA CYS A 112 6.27 19.77 16.32
C CYS A 112 5.99 19.61 17.83
N GLY A 113 7.03 19.32 18.63
CA GLY A 113 6.93 19.30 20.09
C GLY A 113 6.59 20.67 20.67
N GLN A 114 7.30 21.72 20.23
CA GLN A 114 7.06 23.11 20.64
C GLN A 114 5.65 23.57 20.28
N LEU A 115 5.22 23.38 19.02
CA LEU A 115 3.87 23.73 18.56
C LEU A 115 2.77 22.99 19.34
N LYS A 116 2.98 21.71 19.67
CA LYS A 116 2.04 20.96 20.52
C LYS A 116 2.01 21.52 21.95
N GLY A 117 3.15 21.95 22.49
CA GLY A 117 3.24 22.60 23.79
C GLY A 117 2.53 23.95 23.82
N GLU A 118 2.74 24.78 22.80
CA GLU A 118 2.06 26.07 22.61
C GLU A 118 0.56 25.89 22.45
N LEU A 119 0.13 24.89 21.66
CA LEU A 119 -1.30 24.54 21.51
C LEU A 119 -1.90 24.11 22.85
N LYS A 120 -1.20 23.28 23.63
CA LYS A 120 -1.68 22.87 24.96
C LYS A 120 -1.77 24.07 25.90
N LYS A 121 -0.79 24.98 25.86
CA LYS A 121 -0.75 26.19 26.68
C LYS A 121 -1.85 27.19 26.29
N SER A 122 -2.15 27.34 25.00
CA SER A 122 -3.27 28.19 24.55
C SER A 122 -4.62 27.58 24.91
N MET A 123 -4.76 26.24 24.84
CA MET A 123 -5.95 25.53 25.29
C MET A 123 -6.17 25.61 26.81
N SER A 124 -5.10 25.58 27.62
CA SER A 124 -5.24 25.78 29.07
C SER A 124 -5.52 27.24 29.44
N ALA A 125 -4.89 28.20 28.73
CA ALA A 125 -5.13 29.62 28.95
C ALA A 125 -6.56 30.05 28.56
N THR A 126 -7.19 29.37 27.60
CA THR A 126 -8.60 29.59 27.25
C THR A 126 -9.59 28.86 28.18
N ALA A 127 -9.12 27.92 29.00
CA ALA A 127 -9.93 27.22 30.00
C ALA A 127 -9.97 27.93 31.37
N GLU A 128 -8.99 28.78 31.68
CA GLU A 128 -8.87 29.47 32.97
C GLU A 128 -9.49 30.89 33.01
N THR A 129 -10.02 31.41 31.90
CA THR A 129 -10.81 32.65 31.87
C THR A 129 -12.31 32.35 31.87
N PRO A 130 -13.04 32.52 32.99
CA PRO A 130 -14.48 32.45 32.97
C PRO A 130 -15.04 33.79 32.44
N SER A 131 -15.78 33.72 31.34
CA SER A 131 -16.89 34.63 31.02
C SER A 131 -16.55 36.10 30.73
N ALA A 132 -16.06 36.41 29.54
CA ALA A 132 -16.46 37.58 28.75
C ALA A 132 -15.84 37.44 27.34
N GLU A 133 -16.56 37.84 26.31
CA GLU A 133 -16.11 37.83 24.90
C GLU A 133 -16.12 36.45 24.22
N LYS A 134 -17.34 35.93 24.10
CA LYS A 134 -17.77 35.29 22.86
C LYS A 134 -17.59 36.31 21.73
N ASP A 135 -16.59 36.13 20.88
CA ASP A 135 -16.67 36.26 19.42
C ASP A 135 -15.29 36.42 18.79
N LYS A 136 -15.09 35.65 17.72
CA LYS A 136 -14.04 35.82 16.69
C LYS A 136 -12.63 35.45 17.15
N THR A 137 -12.24 34.22 16.82
CA THR A 137 -10.96 33.81 16.18
C THR A 137 -10.48 32.42 16.63
N ALA A 138 -11.30 31.41 16.38
CA ALA A 138 -10.84 30.04 16.16
C ALA A 138 -11.67 29.49 14.98
N GLY A 139 -11.21 29.57 13.74
CA GLY A 139 -10.20 28.61 13.28
C GLY A 139 -10.79 27.21 13.30
N PHE A 140 -11.98 27.03 12.71
CA PHE A 140 -12.14 26.53 11.34
C PHE A 140 -11.63 25.08 11.21
N VAL A 141 -12.49 24.11 11.60
CA VAL A 141 -12.68 22.79 10.94
C VAL A 141 -13.62 21.85 11.72
N ARG A 142 -14.03 22.13 12.98
CA ARG A 142 -14.84 21.15 13.75
C ARG A 142 -16.22 21.56 14.29
N THR A 143 -16.68 22.80 14.13
CA THR A 143 -17.87 23.25 14.89
C THR A 143 -19.04 23.78 14.06
N GLU A 144 -19.06 23.53 12.74
CA GLU A 144 -20.23 23.89 11.93
C GLU A 144 -21.26 22.75 11.77
N CYS A 145 -20.88 21.50 12.05
CA CYS A 145 -21.81 20.36 11.98
C CYS A 145 -22.81 20.28 13.15
N GLU A 146 -22.54 20.97 14.27
CA GLU A 146 -23.39 20.94 15.48
C GLU A 146 -24.16 22.24 15.70
N ARG A 147 -24.57 22.94 14.63
CA ARG A 147 -25.77 23.79 14.80
C ARG A 147 -26.88 22.81 15.17
N THR A 148 -27.60 23.05 16.27
CA THR A 148 -28.80 22.29 16.62
C THR A 148 -29.80 22.46 15.47
N MET A 149 -29.71 21.59 14.47
CA MET A 149 -30.44 21.74 13.22
C MET A 149 -31.89 21.39 13.51
N LYS A 150 -32.79 22.34 13.23
CA LYS A 150 -34.23 22.13 13.26
C LYS A 150 -34.74 22.11 11.82
N GLY A 151 -35.65 21.20 11.51
CA GLY A 151 -36.32 21.13 10.20
C GLY A 151 -35.86 19.96 9.32
N LEU A 152 -36.02 20.09 7.99
CA LEU A 152 -35.83 19.03 6.99
C LEU A 152 -34.42 18.39 6.96
N LEU A 153 -33.41 19.08 7.48
CA LEU A 153 -32.01 18.62 7.52
C LEU A 153 -31.60 18.09 8.89
N ALA A 154 -32.51 18.05 9.86
CA ALA A 154 -32.25 17.44 11.15
C ALA A 154 -32.22 15.91 11.00
N ASN A 155 -31.33 15.25 11.74
CA ASN A 155 -31.30 13.78 11.77
C ASN A 155 -32.61 13.25 12.39
N PRO A 156 -33.42 12.45 11.67
CA PRO A 156 -34.64 11.88 12.22
C PRO A 156 -34.33 10.88 13.34
N LYS A 157 -35.15 10.91 14.40
CA LYS A 157 -35.04 9.94 15.51
C LYS A 157 -35.34 8.54 14.98
N GLY A 158 -34.29 7.70 14.86
CA GLY A 158 -34.38 6.33 14.38
C GLY A 158 -33.45 6.01 13.20
N LEU A 159 -32.78 7.00 12.62
CA LEU A 159 -31.71 6.77 11.65
C LEU A 159 -30.35 6.93 12.36
N ASP A 160 -29.62 5.83 12.45
CA ASP A 160 -28.24 5.85 12.93
C ASP A 160 -27.33 6.38 11.82
N GLU A 161 -26.73 7.54 12.05
CA GLU A 161 -25.74 8.10 11.14
C GLU A 161 -24.44 7.29 11.24
N THR A 162 -24.00 6.79 10.09
CA THR A 162 -22.70 6.16 9.86
C THR A 162 -21.56 7.17 10.03
N PHE A 163 -21.83 8.44 9.75
CA PHE A 163 -20.89 9.54 9.97
C PHE A 163 -21.60 10.86 10.29
N PRO A 164 -20.94 11.79 11.00
CA PRO A 164 -21.56 13.05 11.41
C PRO A 164 -22.11 13.82 10.21
N GLY A 165 -23.42 14.10 10.22
CA GLY A 165 -24.06 14.88 9.16
C GLY A 165 -24.35 14.09 7.87
N GLU A 166 -24.32 12.76 7.91
CA GLU A 166 -24.67 11.90 6.77
C GLU A 166 -26.02 12.27 6.17
N THR A 167 -27.07 12.39 7.00
CA THR A 167 -28.42 12.71 6.53
C THR A 167 -28.45 14.02 5.74
N ARG A 168 -27.73 15.03 6.24
CA ARG A 168 -27.64 16.34 5.58
C ARG A 168 -26.94 16.23 4.23
N GLU A 169 -25.77 15.59 4.18
CA GLU A 169 -25.02 15.45 2.94
C GLU A 169 -25.79 14.65 1.88
N MET A 170 -26.51 13.61 2.29
CA MET A 170 -27.41 12.83 1.44
C MET A 170 -28.52 13.70 0.84
N VAL A 171 -29.20 14.49 1.68
CA VAL A 171 -30.28 15.38 1.23
C VAL A 171 -29.73 16.48 0.31
N VAL A 172 -28.61 17.10 0.66
CA VAL A 172 -27.96 18.12 -0.18
C VAL A 172 -27.52 17.53 -1.53
N SER A 173 -26.97 16.31 -1.54
CA SER A 173 -26.62 15.60 -2.78
C SER A 173 -27.85 15.32 -3.65
N ALA A 174 -28.95 14.85 -3.05
CA ALA A 174 -30.20 14.61 -3.76
C ALA A 174 -30.81 15.91 -4.33
N LEU A 175 -30.78 17.00 -3.58
CA LEU A 175 -31.22 18.32 -4.04
C LEU A 175 -30.35 18.85 -5.19
N SER A 176 -29.03 18.62 -5.13
CA SER A 176 -28.11 18.98 -6.22
C SER A 176 -28.45 18.24 -7.50
N ALA A 177 -28.63 16.91 -7.43
CA ALA A 177 -29.02 16.10 -8.59
C ALA A 177 -30.39 16.53 -9.15
N ALA A 178 -31.34 16.85 -8.28
CA ALA A 178 -32.64 17.38 -8.68
C ALA A 178 -32.54 18.76 -9.35
N CYS A 179 -31.59 19.61 -8.91
CA CYS A 179 -31.31 20.91 -9.51
C CYS A 179 -30.75 20.76 -10.93
N GLU A 180 -29.77 19.86 -11.10
CA GLU A 180 -29.19 19.54 -12.42
C GLU A 180 -30.24 18.98 -13.38
N SER A 181 -31.05 18.03 -12.92
CA SER A 181 -32.16 17.48 -13.72
C SER A 181 -33.19 18.55 -14.09
N ALA A 182 -33.50 19.49 -13.19
CA ALA A 182 -34.38 20.61 -13.47
C ALA A 182 -33.80 21.56 -14.54
N ARG A 183 -32.49 21.81 -14.52
CA ARG A 183 -31.80 22.60 -15.56
C ARG A 183 -31.85 21.90 -16.91
N GLN A 184 -31.52 20.61 -16.95
CA GLN A 184 -31.53 19.81 -18.18
C GLN A 184 -32.93 19.70 -18.81
N SER A 185 -33.99 19.68 -17.99
CA SER A 185 -35.38 19.61 -18.44
C SER A 185 -36.03 20.98 -18.73
N GLY A 186 -35.27 22.08 -18.67
CA GLY A 186 -35.79 23.43 -18.93
C GLY A 186 -36.74 23.98 -17.85
N ARG A 187 -36.77 23.37 -16.65
CA ARG A 187 -37.62 23.82 -15.53
C ARG A 187 -36.92 24.91 -14.71
N GLU A 188 -36.75 26.08 -15.33
CA GLU A 188 -35.93 27.19 -14.79
C GLU A 188 -36.35 27.62 -13.38
N ARG A 189 -37.66 27.80 -13.12
CA ARG A 189 -38.15 28.18 -11.78
C ARG A 189 -37.79 27.15 -10.71
N ARG A 190 -37.89 25.86 -11.03
CA ARG A 190 -37.52 24.78 -10.10
C ARG A 190 -36.02 24.77 -9.85
N ALA A 191 -35.21 24.94 -10.91
CA ALA A 191 -33.76 25.03 -10.78
C ALA A 191 -33.34 26.25 -9.94
N ALA A 192 -33.97 27.41 -10.14
CA ALA A 192 -33.71 28.62 -9.36
C ALA A 192 -34.00 28.40 -7.87
N VAL A 193 -35.18 27.88 -7.52
CA VAL A 193 -35.54 27.58 -6.12
C VAL A 193 -34.54 26.60 -5.50
N LEU A 194 -34.22 25.51 -6.19
CA LEU A 194 -33.25 24.53 -5.69
C LEU A 194 -31.85 25.13 -5.53
N SER A 195 -31.42 26.01 -6.43
CA SER A 195 -30.13 26.70 -6.33
C SER A 195 -30.06 27.63 -5.12
N THR A 196 -31.14 28.35 -4.80
CA THR A 196 -31.22 29.19 -3.60
C THR A 196 -31.16 28.36 -2.32
N VAL A 197 -31.85 27.22 -2.29
CA VAL A 197 -31.83 26.28 -1.15
C VAL A 197 -30.43 25.70 -0.95
N LEU A 198 -29.74 25.32 -2.04
CA LEU A 198 -28.36 24.82 -1.99
C LEU A 198 -27.37 25.91 -1.55
N ALA A 199 -27.55 27.15 -1.99
CA ALA A 199 -26.72 28.28 -1.57
C ALA A 199 -26.85 28.55 -0.05
N ALA A 200 -28.04 28.37 0.51
CA ALA A 200 -28.26 28.47 1.96
C ALA A 200 -27.72 27.26 2.74
N ASN A 201 -27.45 26.12 2.08
CA ASN A 201 -27.04 24.87 2.70
C ASN A 201 -25.80 24.30 1.98
N PRO A 202 -24.61 24.89 2.19
CA PRO A 202 -23.39 24.49 1.48
C PRO A 202 -23.01 23.04 1.81
N ALA A 203 -22.72 22.23 0.80
CA ALA A 203 -22.22 20.87 1.00
C ALA A 203 -20.88 20.90 1.74
N THR A 204 -20.69 20.02 2.71
CA THR A 204 -19.42 19.84 3.42
C THR A 204 -18.45 19.02 2.57
N GLY A 205 -18.97 18.22 1.62
CA GLY A 205 -18.15 17.43 0.68
C GLY A 205 -17.62 16.13 1.28
N GLU A 206 -18.00 15.83 2.52
CA GLU A 206 -17.60 14.59 3.22
C GLU A 206 -18.14 13.35 2.50
N LEU A 207 -19.35 13.42 1.92
CA LEU A 207 -19.92 12.32 1.15
C LEU A 207 -19.14 12.04 -0.14
N ALA A 208 -18.76 13.09 -0.88
CA ALA A 208 -17.92 12.96 -2.08
C ALA A 208 -16.53 12.41 -1.74
N ARG A 209 -15.90 12.95 -0.68
CA ARG A 209 -14.62 12.49 -0.16
C ARG A 209 -14.64 11.01 0.23
N ARG A 210 -15.72 10.56 0.90
CA ARG A 210 -15.90 9.15 1.29
C ARG A 210 -16.12 8.23 0.09
N ARG A 211 -16.94 8.66 -0.88
CA ARG A 211 -17.12 7.93 -2.16
C ARG A 211 -15.78 7.74 -2.89
N GLU A 212 -14.99 8.80 -3.00
CA GLU A 212 -13.69 8.74 -3.67
C GLU A 212 -12.68 7.88 -2.91
N LYS A 213 -12.64 8.01 -1.58
CA LYS A 213 -11.79 7.16 -0.75
C LYS A 213 -12.19 5.69 -0.84
N LEU A 214 -13.49 5.36 -0.87
CA LEU A 214 -13.96 4.00 -1.10
C LEU A 214 -13.50 3.46 -2.46
N LYS A 215 -13.65 4.26 -3.52
CA LYS A 215 -13.16 3.90 -4.87
C LYS A 215 -11.66 3.66 -4.89
N GLN A 216 -10.90 4.50 -4.18
CA GLN A 216 -9.44 4.39 -4.09
C GLN A 216 -9.01 3.13 -3.35
N ILE A 217 -9.63 2.80 -2.20
CA ILE A 217 -9.34 1.55 -1.47
C ILE A 217 -9.59 0.33 -2.38
N MET A 218 -10.67 0.35 -3.16
CA MET A 218 -10.97 -0.74 -4.09
C MET A 218 -10.02 -0.81 -5.28
N LYS A 219 -9.51 0.35 -5.73
CA LYS A 219 -8.56 0.44 -6.85
C LYS A 219 -7.15 -0.02 -6.46
N ASP A 220 -6.65 0.44 -5.32
CA ASP A 220 -5.27 0.19 -4.88
C ASP A 220 -5.11 -1.21 -4.32
N GLY A 221 -6.08 -1.68 -3.54
CA GLY A 221 -6.02 -2.99 -2.93
C GLY A 221 -6.36 -4.12 -3.90
N GLY A 222 -7.26 -3.89 -4.86
CA GLY A 222 -7.96 -4.95 -5.62
C GLY A 222 -8.82 -5.89 -4.74
N TYR A 223 -8.49 -5.97 -3.45
CA TYR A 223 -8.99 -6.80 -2.39
C TYR A 223 -9.25 -5.90 -1.17
N CYS A 224 -10.33 -6.14 -0.43
CA CYS A 224 -10.55 -5.53 0.88
C CYS A 224 -9.59 -6.18 1.90
N THR A 225 -8.29 -5.85 1.87
CA THR A 225 -7.30 -6.43 2.78
C THR A 225 -7.32 -5.78 4.15
N ASP A 226 -7.50 -4.45 4.22
CA ASP A 226 -7.42 -3.71 5.46
C ASP A 226 -8.81 -3.30 5.98
N PRO A 227 -9.35 -3.99 7.02
CA PRO A 227 -10.65 -3.65 7.59
C PRO A 227 -10.67 -2.25 8.21
N ARG A 228 -9.52 -1.75 8.68
CA ARG A 228 -9.39 -0.44 9.34
C ARG A 228 -9.75 0.72 8.44
N GLU A 229 -9.41 0.64 7.15
CA GLU A 229 -9.69 1.73 6.20
C GLU A 229 -11.17 1.83 5.86
N LEU A 230 -11.84 0.68 5.76
CA LEU A 230 -13.28 0.57 5.54
C LEU A 230 -14.06 0.98 6.80
N GLU A 231 -13.60 0.56 7.98
CA GLU A 231 -14.19 0.95 9.26
C GLU A 231 -14.10 2.47 9.49
N ALA A 232 -13.02 3.12 9.06
CA ALA A 232 -12.90 4.58 9.11
C ALA A 232 -13.92 5.31 8.24
N LEU A 233 -14.44 4.64 7.20
CA LEU A 233 -15.54 5.14 6.36
C LEU A 233 -16.92 4.79 6.93
N GLY A 234 -16.98 4.00 8.00
CA GLY A 234 -18.19 3.45 8.59
C GLY A 234 -18.72 2.20 7.89
N VAL A 235 -17.91 1.58 7.02
CA VAL A 235 -18.23 0.32 6.36
C VAL A 235 -17.65 -0.84 7.17
N LYS A 236 -18.51 -1.74 7.63
CA LYS A 236 -18.10 -2.94 8.38
C LYS A 236 -17.76 -4.07 7.41
N LEU A 237 -16.60 -4.69 7.59
CA LEU A 237 -16.16 -5.85 6.82
C LEU A 237 -16.42 -7.14 7.59
N VAL A 238 -17.31 -8.00 7.07
CA VAL A 238 -17.61 -9.31 7.66
C VAL A 238 -17.03 -10.41 6.78
N SER A 239 -16.16 -11.26 7.33
CA SER A 239 -15.51 -12.35 6.60
C SER A 239 -16.45 -13.56 6.43
N GLY A 240 -16.65 -13.99 5.19
CA GLY A 240 -17.19 -15.31 4.85
C GLY A 240 -16.08 -16.26 4.35
N ARG A 241 -16.43 -17.47 3.90
CA ARG A 241 -15.45 -18.43 3.38
C ARG A 241 -14.77 -17.90 2.09
N ASN A 242 -15.57 -17.65 1.06
CA ASN A 242 -15.11 -17.23 -0.28
C ASN A 242 -15.45 -15.77 -0.63
N HIS A 243 -16.29 -15.12 0.18
CA HIS A 243 -16.74 -13.75 -0.04
C HIS A 243 -16.57 -12.93 1.23
N TRP A 244 -16.27 -11.64 1.08
CA TRP A 244 -16.49 -10.62 2.09
C TRP A 244 -17.93 -10.15 2.04
N LYS A 245 -18.47 -9.68 3.17
CA LYS A 245 -19.74 -8.96 3.20
C LYS A 245 -19.46 -7.57 3.74
N LEU A 246 -19.67 -6.56 2.90
CA LEU A 246 -19.59 -5.15 3.30
C LEU A 246 -20.95 -4.71 3.83
N GLN A 247 -20.97 -4.07 4.98
CA GLN A 247 -22.19 -3.54 5.60
C GLN A 247 -22.04 -2.04 5.90
N CYS A 248 -22.96 -1.22 5.40
CA CYS A 248 -23.03 0.22 5.63
C CYS A 248 -24.50 0.66 5.68
N GLY A 249 -24.92 1.42 6.70
CA GLY A 249 -26.28 1.97 6.78
C GLY A 249 -27.44 0.96 6.59
N GLY A 250 -27.25 -0.30 7.01
CA GLY A 250 -28.25 -1.37 6.79
C GLY A 250 -28.17 -2.09 5.44
N VAL A 251 -27.43 -1.55 4.46
CA VAL A 251 -27.15 -2.19 3.18
C VAL A 251 -26.03 -3.23 3.34
N ARG A 252 -26.22 -4.41 2.76
CA ARG A 252 -25.22 -5.50 2.74
C ARG A 252 -24.90 -5.89 1.31
N VAL A 253 -23.62 -5.86 0.95
CA VAL A 253 -23.16 -6.24 -0.39
C VAL A 253 -22.08 -7.31 -0.28
N PRO A 254 -22.26 -8.49 -0.90
CA PRO A 254 -21.21 -9.50 -0.97
C PRO A 254 -20.16 -9.10 -2.01
N ILE A 255 -18.88 -9.28 -1.68
CA ILE A 255 -17.74 -9.11 -2.56
C ILE A 255 -16.93 -10.40 -2.60
N ALA A 256 -16.41 -10.80 -3.76
CA ALA A 256 -15.49 -11.92 -3.82
C ALA A 256 -14.18 -11.57 -3.10
N LYS A 257 -13.60 -12.52 -2.34
CA LYS A 257 -12.27 -12.30 -1.74
C LYS A 257 -11.19 -12.14 -2.78
N THR A 258 -11.38 -12.74 -3.94
CA THR A 258 -10.50 -12.65 -5.09
C THR A 258 -11.32 -12.33 -6.34
N PRO A 259 -11.48 -11.04 -6.73
CA PRO A 259 -12.07 -10.75 -8.02
C PRO A 259 -11.18 -11.34 -9.11
N SER A 260 -11.79 -12.06 -10.04
CA SER A 260 -11.09 -12.62 -11.20
C SER A 260 -10.68 -11.54 -12.22
N ASP A 261 -11.21 -10.33 -12.11
CA ASP A 261 -11.00 -9.23 -13.05
C ASP A 261 -10.91 -7.87 -12.32
N PHE A 262 -9.88 -7.11 -12.66
CA PHE A 262 -9.65 -5.74 -12.16
C PHE A 262 -10.71 -4.75 -12.66
N ARG A 263 -11.26 -4.93 -13.87
CA ARG A 263 -12.36 -4.09 -14.35
C ARG A 263 -13.65 -4.36 -13.57
N ALA A 264 -13.88 -5.62 -13.20
CA ALA A 264 -15.01 -5.98 -12.36
C ALA A 264 -14.90 -5.34 -10.98
N SER A 265 -13.72 -5.26 -10.37
CA SER A 265 -13.55 -4.59 -9.06
C SER A 265 -13.84 -3.08 -9.12
N LEU A 266 -13.47 -2.40 -10.21
CA LEU A 266 -13.82 -0.97 -10.41
C LEU A 266 -15.33 -0.73 -10.58
N ASN A 267 -16.00 -1.62 -11.31
CA ASN A 267 -17.46 -1.54 -11.45
C ASN A 267 -18.16 -1.78 -10.11
N ILE A 268 -17.69 -2.78 -9.35
CA ILE A 268 -18.19 -3.06 -8.00
C ILE A 268 -17.93 -1.87 -7.07
N ALA A 269 -16.75 -1.23 -7.14
CA ALA A 269 -16.45 -0.05 -6.34
C ALA A 269 -17.42 1.12 -6.61
N THR A 270 -17.79 1.30 -7.88
CA THR A 270 -18.76 2.31 -8.30
C THR A 270 -20.17 1.96 -7.81
N ASP A 271 -20.58 0.70 -7.93
CA ASP A 271 -21.88 0.22 -7.43
C ASP A 271 -21.96 0.35 -5.89
N LEU A 272 -20.91 -0.02 -5.16
CA LEU A 272 -20.82 0.18 -3.71
C LEU A 272 -20.91 1.66 -3.32
N ALA A 273 -20.18 2.53 -4.02
CA ALA A 273 -20.21 3.96 -3.75
C ALA A 273 -21.61 4.56 -3.95
N ASN A 274 -22.40 4.05 -4.90
CA ASN A 274 -23.78 4.50 -5.14
C ASN A 274 -24.79 3.87 -4.17
N ARG A 275 -24.51 2.67 -3.65
CA ARG A 275 -25.39 1.98 -2.69
C ARG A 275 -25.20 2.47 -1.26
N PHE A 276 -23.99 2.87 -0.91
CA PHE A 276 -23.65 3.30 0.46
C PHE A 276 -23.79 4.81 0.67
N PHE A 277 -23.54 5.60 -0.37
CA PHE A 277 -23.49 7.06 -0.31
C PHE A 277 -24.35 7.66 -1.39
#